data_AF-A0A7C1AX57-F1
#
_entry.id   AF-A0A7C1AX57-F1
#
_cell.length_a   1.000
_cell.length_b   1.000
_cell.length_c   1.000
_cell.angle_alpha   90.00
_cell.angle_beta   90.00
_cell.angle_gamma   90.00
#
_symmetry.space_group_name_H-M   'P 1'
#
loop_
_entity.id
_entity.type
_entity.pdbx_description
1 polymer ?
#
loop_
_entity_poly.entity_id
_entity_poly.type
_entity_poly.pdbx_seq_one_letter_code
_entity_poly.pdbx_strand_id
1 'polypeptide(L)'
;MAGGKVYLVGAGPGDPGLFTLKGREILKQADVIIYDYLANEALLEQTRENAEKIYVGKKGGHHTKSQEEINRLLIEKARNLVVVRLKGGDPFIFGRGGEEAQALRKAGIPFEVVPGVTSAIAVPAYAGIPLSHRDFTASIAFITGHEREDDERSKINWEALA
;
A
#
# COMPACT_ATOMS: atom_id res chain seq x y z
N MET A 1 23.43 -18.15 2.82
CA MET A 1 23.09 -16.83 2.25
C MET A 1 21.73 -16.45 2.79
N ALA A 2 21.60 -15.36 3.54
CA ALA A 2 20.29 -14.90 4.01
C ALA A 2 19.48 -14.43 2.79
N GLY A 3 18.35 -15.08 2.52
CA GLY A 3 17.50 -14.72 1.38
C GLY A 3 16.86 -13.34 1.55
N GLY A 4 16.62 -12.63 0.45
CA GLY A 4 15.87 -11.38 0.48
C GLY A 4 14.37 -11.59 0.78
N LYS A 5 13.68 -10.51 1.13
CA LYS A 5 12.26 -10.52 1.51
C LYS A 5 11.60 -9.21 1.17
N VAL A 6 10.33 -9.25 0.77
CA VAL A 6 9.51 -8.05 0.56
C VAL A 6 8.56 -7.82 1.73
N TYR A 7 8.43 -6.58 2.17
CA TYR A 7 7.37 -6.12 3.06
C TYR A 7 6.44 -5.17 2.31
N LEU A 8 5.18 -5.53 2.16
CA LEU A 8 4.12 -4.64 1.66
C LEU A 8 3.56 -3.86 2.85
N VAL A 9 3.95 -2.60 3.01
CA VAL A 9 3.70 -1.83 4.24
C VAL A 9 2.73 -0.68 3.97
N GLY A 10 1.65 -0.62 4.75
CA GLY A 10 0.73 0.51 4.77
C GLY A 10 1.33 1.71 5.51
N ALA A 11 1.44 2.83 4.80
CA ALA A 11 1.97 4.10 5.31
C ALA A 11 0.95 4.88 6.15
N GLY A 12 -0.33 4.49 6.12
CA GLY A 12 -1.40 5.29 6.69
C GLY A 12 -1.88 6.40 5.75
N PRO A 13 -2.82 7.26 6.21
CA PRO A 13 -3.51 8.23 5.36
C PRO A 13 -2.71 9.53 5.14
N GLY A 14 -1.57 9.70 5.80
CA GLY A 14 -0.72 10.89 5.70
C GLY A 14 -0.05 11.24 7.03
N ASP A 15 -0.80 11.30 8.12
CA ASP A 15 -0.26 11.60 9.46
C ASP A 15 0.76 10.52 9.91
N PRO A 16 2.04 10.87 10.14
CA PRO A 16 3.04 9.91 10.60
C PRO A 16 2.70 9.26 11.96
N GLY A 17 1.85 9.88 12.77
CA GLY A 17 1.35 9.31 14.04
C GLY A 17 0.45 8.09 13.85
N LEU A 18 -0.11 7.90 12.66
CA LEU A 18 -0.92 6.73 12.30
C LEU A 18 -0.10 5.59 11.68
N PHE A 19 1.22 5.79 11.52
CA PHE A 19 2.10 4.73 11.03
C PHE A 19 2.32 3.67 12.11
N THR A 20 2.22 2.40 11.72
CA THR A 20 2.27 1.30 12.70
C THR A 20 3.69 1.12 13.26
N LEU A 21 3.78 0.69 14.53
CA LEU A 21 5.06 0.40 15.17
C LEU A 21 5.87 -0.65 14.37
N LYS A 22 5.18 -1.66 13.85
CA LYS A 22 5.78 -2.70 13.01
C LYS A 22 6.28 -2.16 11.68
N GLY A 23 5.50 -1.29 11.02
CA GLY A 23 5.92 -0.60 9.79
C GLY A 23 7.19 0.19 10.01
N ARG A 24 7.28 0.93 11.13
CA ARG A 24 8.47 1.70 11.50
C ARG A 24 9.70 0.84 11.74
N GLU A 25 9.55 -0.28 12.44
CA GLU A 25 10.68 -1.17 12.70
C GLU A 25 11.23 -1.78 11.40
N ILE A 26 10.35 -2.21 10.52
CA ILE A 26 10.72 -2.77 9.21
C ILE A 26 11.37 -1.70 8.32
N LEU A 27 10.85 -0.47 8.33
CA LEU A 27 11.36 0.63 7.51
C LEU A 27 12.80 1.01 7.87
N LYS A 28 13.16 0.91 9.16
CA LYS A 28 14.54 1.14 9.63
C LYS A 28 15.52 0.08 9.16
N GLN A 29 15.05 -1.15 8.94
CA GLN A 29 15.86 -2.30 8.51
C GLN A 29 15.91 -2.45 6.98
N ALA A 30 15.10 -1.68 6.24
CA ALA A 30 14.90 -1.85 4.82
C ALA A 30 16.17 -1.52 4.01
N ASP A 31 16.54 -2.42 3.10
CA ASP A 31 17.61 -2.16 2.17
C ASP A 31 17.21 -1.19 1.07
N VAL A 32 16.00 -1.40 0.55
CA VAL A 32 15.39 -0.66 -0.55
C VAL A 32 13.96 -0.31 -0.17
N ILE A 33 13.57 0.95 -0.39
CA ILE A 33 12.20 1.45 -0.20
C ILE A 33 11.64 1.83 -1.55
N ILE A 34 10.60 1.12 -1.98
CA ILE A 34 9.84 1.39 -3.20
C ILE A 34 8.53 2.04 -2.79
N TYR A 35 8.31 3.30 -3.18
CA TYR A 35 7.20 4.11 -2.70
C TYR A 35 6.53 4.89 -3.83
N ASP A 36 5.26 5.23 -3.65
CA ASP A 36 4.51 6.08 -4.57
C ASP A 36 4.17 7.43 -3.91
N TYR A 37 3.39 8.26 -4.61
CA TYR A 37 3.06 9.62 -4.19
C TYR A 37 2.45 9.72 -2.78
N LEU A 38 1.78 8.66 -2.32
CA LEU A 38 1.05 8.69 -1.05
C LEU A 38 1.94 8.40 0.17
N ALA A 39 3.23 8.10 -0.03
CA ALA A 39 4.16 7.95 1.08
C ALA A 39 4.63 9.33 1.55
N ASN A 40 4.36 9.65 2.82
CA ASN A 40 4.79 10.90 3.45
C ASN A 40 6.33 10.94 3.57
N GLU A 41 6.95 12.06 3.17
CA GLU A 41 8.39 12.30 3.27
C GLU A 41 8.93 12.08 4.69
N ALA A 42 8.16 12.43 5.72
CA ALA A 42 8.52 12.20 7.13
C ALA A 42 8.71 10.72 7.51
N LEU A 43 8.10 9.78 6.76
CA LEU A 43 8.38 8.35 6.93
C LEU A 43 9.70 7.97 6.27
N LEU A 44 10.01 8.56 5.11
CA LEU A 44 11.26 8.31 4.39
C LEU A 44 12.48 8.83 5.15
N GLU A 45 12.32 9.80 6.04
CA GLU A 45 13.38 10.28 6.94
C GLU A 45 13.75 9.25 8.03
N GLN A 46 12.87 8.27 8.31
CA GLN A 46 13.10 7.24 9.34
C GLN A 46 13.84 6.00 8.81
N THR A 47 14.15 5.96 7.51
CA THR A 47 14.94 4.88 6.90
C THR A 47 16.39 4.96 7.34
N ARG A 48 17.11 3.83 7.33
CA ARG A 48 18.59 3.85 7.44
C ARG A 48 19.22 4.76 6.38
N GLU A 49 20.36 5.38 6.70
CA GLU A 49 21.03 6.36 5.82
C GLU A 49 21.35 5.82 4.42
N ASN A 50 21.76 4.55 4.35
CA ASN A 50 22.17 3.90 3.09
C ASN A 50 21.03 3.17 2.37
N ALA A 51 19.77 3.42 2.74
CA ALA A 51 18.66 2.77 2.07
C ALA A 51 18.43 3.37 0.68
N GLU A 52 18.33 2.53 -0.34
CA GLU A 52 17.96 2.97 -1.69
C GLU A 52 16.48 3.34 -1.71
N LYS A 53 16.14 4.55 -2.17
CA LYS A 53 14.76 5.04 -2.25
C LYS A 53 14.34 5.14 -3.72
N ILE A 54 13.32 4.38 -4.12
CA ILE A 54 12.84 4.32 -5.50
C ILE A 54 11.38 4.78 -5.57
N TYR A 55 11.16 5.94 -6.19
CA TYR A 55 9.83 6.46 -6.45
C TYR A 55 9.20 5.78 -7.69
N VAL A 56 7.97 5.30 -7.56
CA VAL A 56 7.21 4.61 -8.63
C VAL A 56 5.85 5.24 -8.93
N GLY A 57 5.52 6.37 -8.28
CA GLY A 57 4.24 7.06 -8.46
C GLY A 57 4.13 7.88 -9.75
N LYS A 58 2.90 8.34 -10.07
CA LYS A 58 2.64 9.30 -11.14
C LYS A 58 3.05 10.70 -10.67
N LYS A 59 3.96 11.38 -11.35
CA LYS A 59 4.23 12.82 -11.15
C LYS A 59 4.02 13.52 -12.50
N GLY A 60 3.03 14.42 -12.55
CA GLY A 60 2.63 15.26 -13.70
C GLY A 60 3.26 14.94 -15.05
N GLY A 61 2.68 13.98 -15.80
CA GLY A 61 3.01 13.75 -17.22
C GLY A 61 4.28 12.94 -17.52
N HIS A 62 5.08 12.52 -16.52
CA HIS A 62 6.26 11.68 -16.77
C HIS A 62 5.96 10.17 -16.67
N HIS A 63 6.69 9.40 -17.50
CA HIS A 63 6.60 7.93 -17.64
C HIS A 63 6.45 7.25 -16.28
N THR A 64 5.24 6.76 -16.02
CA THR A 64 4.91 6.04 -14.79
C THR A 64 5.26 4.58 -14.99
N LYS A 65 5.88 3.94 -14.00
CA LYS A 65 6.03 2.47 -14.02
C LYS A 65 4.64 1.83 -14.01
N SER A 66 4.37 0.98 -14.97
CA SER A 66 3.24 0.06 -14.95
C SER A 66 3.33 -0.85 -13.72
N GLN A 67 2.21 -1.42 -13.31
CA GLN A 67 2.20 -2.36 -12.18
C GLN A 67 3.13 -3.56 -12.42
N GLU A 68 3.22 -4.01 -13.67
CA GLU A 68 4.06 -5.15 -14.02
C GLU A 68 5.56 -4.81 -13.89
N GLU A 69 5.95 -3.57 -14.21
CA GLU A 69 7.30 -3.06 -13.93
C GLU A 69 7.58 -2.93 -12.44
N ILE A 70 6.61 -2.49 -11.63
CA ILE A 70 6.74 -2.42 -10.16
C ILE A 70 6.92 -3.83 -9.60
N ASN A 71 6.11 -4.79 -10.05
CA ASN A 71 6.20 -6.19 -9.63
C ASN A 71 7.58 -6.78 -9.98
N ARG A 72 8.09 -6.53 -11.19
CA ARG A 72 9.42 -6.96 -11.62
C ARG A 72 10.51 -6.35 -10.75
N LEU A 73 10.42 -5.06 -10.47
CA LEU A 73 11.38 -4.35 -9.63
C LEU A 73 11.42 -4.92 -8.21
N LEU A 74 10.25 -5.22 -7.61
CA LEU A 74 10.15 -5.87 -6.31
C LEU A 74 10.87 -7.22 -6.30
N ILE A 75 10.60 -8.06 -7.30
CA ILE A 75 11.22 -9.39 -7.45
C ILE A 75 12.73 -9.29 -7.63
N GLU A 76 13.20 -8.36 -8.47
CA GLU A 76 14.62 -8.17 -8.76
C GLU A 76 15.40 -7.75 -7.51
N LYS A 77 14.94 -6.72 -6.81
CA LYS A 77 15.61 -6.22 -5.61
C LYS A 77 15.57 -7.24 -4.47
N ALA A 78 14.47 -7.96 -4.30
CA ALA A 78 14.28 -8.90 -3.20
C ALA A 78 15.00 -10.24 -3.37
N ARG A 79 15.82 -10.42 -4.40
CA ARG A 79 16.66 -11.63 -4.53
C ARG A 79 17.57 -11.81 -3.32
N ASN A 80 18.18 -10.71 -2.84
CA ASN A 80 19.15 -10.72 -1.73
C ASN A 80 18.98 -9.56 -0.74
N LEU A 81 17.96 -8.70 -0.92
CA LEU A 81 17.77 -7.50 -0.12
C LEU A 81 16.44 -7.54 0.63
N VAL A 82 16.37 -6.81 1.74
CA VAL A 82 15.12 -6.49 2.41
C VAL A 82 14.45 -5.32 1.70
N VAL A 83 13.32 -5.56 1.04
CA VAL A 83 12.62 -4.54 0.25
C VAL A 83 11.34 -4.14 0.95
N VAL A 84 11.12 -2.85 1.14
CA VAL A 84 9.84 -2.30 1.61
C VAL A 84 9.11 -1.67 0.42
N ARG A 85 7.93 -2.19 0.11
CA ARG A 85 6.95 -1.53 -0.74
C ARG A 85 6.05 -0.69 0.17
N LEU A 86 6.33 0.60 0.28
CA LEU A 86 5.55 1.53 1.09
C LEU A 86 4.37 2.05 0.25
N LYS A 87 3.15 1.86 0.76
CA LYS A 87 1.89 2.16 0.05
C LYS A 87 1.01 3.06 0.92
N GLY A 88 0.39 4.08 0.32
CA GLY A 88 -0.58 4.91 1.04
C GLY A 88 -1.74 4.10 1.62
N GLY A 89 -2.21 4.49 2.80
CA GLY A 89 -3.30 3.82 3.51
C GLY A 89 -2.94 2.40 3.91
N ASP A 90 -3.75 1.44 3.46
CA ASP A 90 -3.55 0.01 3.66
C ASP A 90 -3.18 -0.69 2.33
N PRO A 91 -2.23 -1.64 2.30
CA PRO A 91 -1.82 -2.32 1.06
C PRO A 91 -2.94 -3.00 0.29
N PHE A 92 -3.97 -3.49 0.98
CA PHE A 92 -5.04 -4.33 0.43
C PHE A 92 -6.39 -3.62 0.25
N ILE A 93 -6.51 -2.35 0.63
CA ILE A 93 -7.69 -1.53 0.36
C ILE A 93 -7.39 -0.62 -0.84
N PHE A 94 -7.89 -1.01 -2.02
CA PHE A 94 -7.70 -0.30 -3.31
C PHE A 94 -6.23 0.03 -3.69
N GLY A 95 -5.25 -0.57 -3.00
CA GLY A 95 -3.83 -0.30 -3.19
C GLY A 95 -3.13 -1.23 -4.17
N ARG A 96 -3.81 -2.24 -4.75
CA ARG A 96 -3.20 -3.28 -5.62
C ARG A 96 -2.13 -4.15 -4.95
N GLY A 97 -2.03 -4.13 -3.62
CA GLY A 97 -1.06 -4.99 -2.90
C GLY A 97 -1.29 -6.48 -3.15
N GLY A 98 -2.52 -6.90 -3.45
CA GLY A 98 -2.82 -8.28 -3.83
C GLY A 98 -2.12 -8.72 -5.13
N GLU A 99 -2.05 -7.85 -6.14
CA GLU A 99 -1.34 -8.13 -7.40
C GLU A 99 0.17 -8.26 -7.16
N GLU A 100 0.74 -7.37 -6.36
CA GLU A 100 2.15 -7.39 -5.95
C GLU A 100 2.48 -8.69 -5.19
N ALA A 101 1.64 -9.07 -4.22
CA ALA A 101 1.76 -10.31 -3.45
C ALA A 101 1.68 -11.57 -4.34
N GLN A 102 0.75 -11.60 -5.30
CA GLN A 102 0.62 -12.71 -6.24
C GLN A 102 1.87 -12.87 -7.10
N ALA A 103 2.44 -11.76 -7.60
CA ALA A 103 3.67 -11.79 -8.40
C ALA A 103 4.86 -12.31 -7.57
N LEU A 104 5.01 -11.85 -6.33
CA LEU A 104 6.05 -12.30 -5.41
C LEU A 104 5.93 -13.80 -5.09
N ARG A 105 4.71 -14.27 -4.81
CA ARG A 105 4.43 -15.69 -4.57
C ARG A 105 4.81 -16.55 -5.78
N LYS A 106 4.44 -16.12 -7.00
CA LYS A 106 4.79 -16.83 -8.25
C LYS A 106 6.30 -16.88 -8.48
N ALA A 107 7.02 -15.84 -8.09
CA ALA A 107 8.48 -15.76 -8.22
C ALA A 107 9.25 -16.47 -7.08
N GLY A 108 8.55 -17.06 -6.10
CA GLY A 108 9.19 -17.71 -4.95
C GLY A 108 9.85 -16.75 -3.97
N ILE A 109 9.52 -15.45 -4.02
CA ILE A 109 10.06 -14.43 -3.11
C ILE A 109 9.25 -14.42 -1.81
N PRO A 110 9.87 -14.61 -0.64
CA PRO A 110 9.19 -14.43 0.64
C PRO A 110 8.66 -13.02 0.78
N PHE A 111 7.42 -12.87 1.24
CA PHE A 111 6.86 -11.57 1.53
C PHE A 111 5.97 -11.58 2.77
N GLU A 112 5.74 -10.38 3.30
CA GLU A 112 4.85 -10.15 4.43
C GLU A 112 4.06 -8.86 4.20
N VAL A 113 2.80 -8.85 4.63
CA VAL A 113 1.94 -7.67 4.57
C VAL A 113 1.87 -7.06 5.96
N VAL A 114 2.16 -5.77 6.05
CA VAL A 114 2.02 -4.97 7.26
C VAL A 114 0.85 -4.01 7.03
N PRO A 115 -0.29 -4.21 7.72
CA PRO A 115 -1.46 -3.36 7.56
C PRO A 115 -1.16 -1.90 7.90
N GLY A 116 -1.96 -1.01 7.32
CA GLY A 116 -1.94 0.42 7.62
C GLY A 116 -3.33 0.96 7.90
N VAL A 117 -3.40 2.16 8.48
CA VAL A 117 -4.69 2.84 8.67
C VAL A 117 -5.17 3.36 7.31
N THR A 118 -6.29 2.84 6.82
CA THR A 118 -6.86 3.28 5.53
C THR A 118 -7.49 4.67 5.64
N SER A 119 -7.41 5.46 4.56
CA SER A 119 -8.09 6.75 4.44
C SER A 119 -9.60 6.61 4.61
N ALA A 120 -10.17 5.47 4.22
CA ALA A 120 -11.60 5.20 4.36
C ALA A 120 -12.11 5.29 5.80
N ILE A 121 -11.25 5.04 6.79
CA ILE A 121 -11.58 5.16 8.22
C ILE A 121 -11.00 6.44 8.83
N ALA A 122 -9.75 6.79 8.49
CA ALA A 122 -9.09 7.92 9.12
C ALA A 122 -9.68 9.27 8.74
N VAL A 123 -10.01 9.48 7.46
CA VAL A 123 -10.58 10.77 6.99
C VAL A 123 -11.88 11.10 7.72
N PRO A 124 -12.90 10.22 7.77
CA PRO A 124 -14.12 10.53 8.51
C PRO A 124 -13.87 10.68 10.02
N ALA A 125 -12.97 9.89 10.63
CA ALA A 125 -12.61 10.06 12.03
C ALA A 125 -12.01 11.46 12.33
N TYR A 126 -11.07 11.93 11.51
CA TYR A 126 -10.47 13.27 11.65
C TYR A 126 -11.47 14.39 11.33
N ALA A 127 -12.54 14.10 10.58
CA ALA A 127 -13.65 15.01 10.34
C ALA A 127 -14.75 14.94 11.42
N GLY A 128 -14.61 14.10 12.45
CA GLY A 128 -15.62 13.93 13.50
C GLY A 128 -16.85 13.10 13.08
N ILE A 129 -16.73 12.30 12.01
CA ILE A 129 -17.81 11.48 11.45
C ILE A 129 -17.52 10.00 11.78
N PRO A 130 -18.26 9.37 12.70
CA PRO A 130 -18.12 7.94 12.94
C PRO A 130 -18.75 7.15 11.78
N LEU A 131 -18.04 6.14 11.27
CA LEU A 131 -18.56 5.29 10.18
C LEU A 131 -19.69 4.35 10.62
N SER A 132 -19.78 4.06 11.92
CA SER A 132 -20.89 3.31 12.49
C SER A 132 -21.31 3.94 13.80
N HIS A 133 -22.60 3.81 14.08
CA HIS A 133 -23.18 4.19 15.35
C HIS A 133 -24.43 3.33 15.51
N ARG A 134 -24.63 2.78 16.71
CA ARG A 134 -25.63 1.74 16.98
C ARG A 134 -27.05 2.10 16.53
N ASP A 135 -27.39 3.38 16.59
CA ASP A 135 -28.71 3.90 16.24
C ASP A 135 -28.85 4.28 14.75
N PHE A 136 -27.76 4.29 13.99
CA PHE A 136 -27.76 4.76 12.59
C PHE A 136 -27.45 3.66 11.58
N THR A 137 -26.46 2.80 11.84
CA THR A 137 -26.11 1.72 10.90
C THR A 137 -25.41 0.56 11.59
N ALA A 138 -25.68 -0.64 11.07
CA ALA A 138 -24.95 -1.88 11.38
C ALA A 138 -24.04 -2.33 10.21
N SER A 139 -24.00 -1.58 9.11
CA SER A 139 -23.25 -1.91 7.90
C SER A 139 -22.37 -0.74 7.44
N ILE A 140 -21.22 -1.09 6.87
CA ILE A 140 -20.26 -0.16 6.25
C ILE A 140 -19.83 -0.79 4.91
N ALA A 141 -19.77 0.01 3.85
CA ALA A 141 -19.23 -0.40 2.56
C ALA A 141 -18.14 0.57 2.10
N PHE A 142 -17.03 0.03 1.58
CA PHE A 142 -16.00 0.79 0.89
C PHE A 142 -16.03 0.41 -0.59
N ILE A 143 -16.24 1.40 -1.45
CA ILE A 143 -16.49 1.20 -2.89
C ILE A 143 -15.52 2.09 -3.67
N THR A 144 -14.90 1.54 -4.72
CA THR A 144 -14.10 2.36 -5.64
C THR A 144 -15.03 3.12 -6.59
N GLY A 145 -14.80 4.42 -6.75
CA GLY A 145 -15.48 5.21 -7.80
C GLY A 145 -14.88 5.00 -9.20
N HIS A 146 -13.77 4.27 -9.30
CA HIS A 146 -13.08 3.99 -10.56
C HIS A 146 -12.86 2.49 -10.69
N GLU A 147 -13.61 1.86 -11.59
CA GLU A 147 -13.37 0.48 -12.01
C GLU A 147 -12.39 0.45 -13.19
N ARG A 148 -11.89 -0.76 -13.50
CA ARG A 148 -11.03 -0.95 -14.67
C ARG A 148 -11.89 -0.77 -15.92
N GLU A 149 -11.46 0.11 -16.84
CA GLU A 149 -12.21 0.49 -18.05
C GLU A 149 -12.38 -0.66 -19.07
N ASP A 150 -11.82 -1.83 -18.83
CA ASP A 150 -11.78 -2.93 -19.80
C ASP A 150 -12.95 -3.91 -19.69
N ASP A 151 -13.91 -3.65 -18.79
CA ASP A 151 -15.10 -4.46 -18.60
C ASP A 151 -16.35 -3.60 -18.84
N GLU A 152 -17.22 -4.01 -19.75
CA GLU A 152 -18.48 -3.29 -20.05
C GLU A 152 -19.49 -3.37 -18.88
N ARG A 153 -19.26 -4.25 -17.91
CA ARG A 153 -20.11 -4.42 -16.73
C ARG A 153 -19.33 -4.17 -15.44
N SER A 154 -19.95 -3.38 -14.56
CA SER A 154 -19.47 -3.17 -13.20
C SER A 154 -19.36 -4.50 -12.45
N LYS A 155 -18.25 -4.70 -11.73
CA LYS A 155 -18.06 -5.82 -10.80
C LYS A 155 -18.63 -5.52 -9.42
N ILE A 156 -19.07 -4.28 -9.20
CA ILE A 156 -19.74 -3.88 -7.96
C ILE A 156 -21.16 -4.46 -7.99
N ASN A 157 -21.49 -5.24 -6.95
CA ASN A 157 -22.84 -5.75 -6.76
C ASN A 157 -23.73 -4.65 -6.17
N TRP A 158 -24.25 -3.78 -7.05
CA TRP A 158 -25.11 -2.66 -6.66
C TRP A 158 -26.41 -3.10 -5.99
N GLU A 159 -26.98 -4.24 -6.40
CA GLU A 159 -28.21 -4.77 -5.80
C GLU A 159 -28.02 -5.15 -4.33
N ALA A 160 -26.85 -5.68 -3.95
CA ALA A 160 -26.54 -6.02 -2.56
C ALA A 160 -26.23 -4.80 -1.68
N LEU A 161 -26.06 -3.61 -2.27
CA LEU A 161 -25.75 -2.36 -1.59
C LEU A 161 -26.99 -1.44 -1.42
N ALA A 162 -28.10 -1.76 -2.09
CA ALA A 162 -29.33 -0.98 -2.14
C ALA A 162 -30.34 -1.38 -1.05
#